data_AF-A0A818VZ00-F1
#
_entry.id   AF-A0A818VZ00-F1
#
_cell.length_a   1.000
_cell.length_b   1.000
_cell.length_c   1.000
_cell.angle_alpha   90.00
_cell.angle_beta   90.00
_cell.angle_gamma   90.00
#
_symmetry.space_group_name_H-M   'P 1'
#
loop_
_entity.id
_entity.type
_entity.pdbx_description
1 polymer ?
#
loop_
_entity_poly.entity_id
_entity_poly.type
_entity_poly.pdbx_seq_one_letter_code
_entity_poly.pdbx_strand_id
1 'polypeptide(L)'
;MVFITNCTTIYGDKIIKHSDHLTARLEPNGILVKIMILILAFSTNCSIVIPHYSDNIMSLPSALSIFKIQSIFVTMFWKYLTYQYGFNGAVRCFNCLIKYILDILHSANENRNIQHEQMMKKLVEETKNLLKNEN
;
A
#
# COMPACT_ATOMS: atom_id res chain seq x y z
N MET A 1 16.86 -4.69 -17.48
CA MET A 1 15.88 -5.14 -18.49
C MET A 1 15.16 -6.42 -18.07
N VAL A 2 15.85 -7.52 -17.75
CA VAL A 2 15.23 -8.83 -17.40
C VAL A 2 14.15 -8.75 -16.29
N PHE A 3 14.36 -7.94 -15.25
CA PHE A 3 13.39 -7.76 -14.17
C PHE A 3 12.06 -7.14 -14.66
N ILE A 4 12.14 -6.07 -15.46
CA ILE A 4 10.95 -5.40 -16.00
C ILE A 4 10.18 -6.36 -16.91
N THR A 5 10.89 -7.10 -17.77
CA THR A 5 10.29 -8.10 -18.66
C THR A 5 9.54 -9.17 -17.87
N ASN A 6 10.15 -9.71 -16.80
CA ASN A 6 9.50 -10.70 -15.93
C ASN A 6 8.29 -10.13 -15.17
N CYS A 7 8.39 -8.90 -14.66
CA CYS A 7 7.25 -8.22 -14.05
C CYS A 7 6.12 -7.99 -15.05
N THR A 8 6.44 -7.70 -16.32
CA THR A 8 5.43 -7.45 -17.37
C THR A 8 4.66 -8.71 -17.66
N THR A 9 5.33 -9.86 -17.69
CA THR A 9 4.71 -11.17 -17.88
C THR A 9 3.80 -11.56 -16.73
N ILE A 10 4.15 -11.21 -15.48
CA ILE A 10 3.41 -11.62 -14.28
C ILE A 10 2.25 -10.67 -13.96
N TYR A 11 2.48 -9.36 -14.01
CA TYR A 11 1.51 -8.35 -13.60
C TYR A 11 0.75 -7.72 -14.77
N GLY A 12 1.23 -7.91 -16.01
CA GLY A 12 0.63 -7.33 -17.20
C GLY A 12 1.06 -5.89 -17.44
N ASP A 13 1.07 -5.53 -18.72
CA ASP A 13 1.61 -4.26 -19.23
C ASP A 13 0.86 -3.02 -18.73
N LYS A 14 -0.43 -3.18 -18.40
CA LYS A 14 -1.27 -2.11 -17.82
C LYS A 14 -0.82 -1.72 -16.42
N ILE A 15 -0.44 -2.70 -15.58
CA ILE A 15 -0.03 -2.44 -14.19
C ILE A 15 1.32 -1.73 -14.16
N ILE A 16 2.24 -2.10 -15.04
CA ILE A 16 3.56 -1.45 -15.13
C ILE A 16 3.42 -0.02 -15.62
N LYS A 17 2.67 0.23 -16.70
CA LYS A 17 2.44 1.60 -17.19
C LYS A 17 1.77 2.50 -16.16
N HIS A 18 0.82 1.95 -15.40
CA HIS A 18 0.18 2.69 -14.31
C HIS A 18 1.15 2.96 -13.15
N SER A 19 1.99 1.98 -12.82
CA SER A 19 3.03 2.13 -11.79
C SER A 19 4.05 3.18 -12.20
N ASP A 20 4.56 3.17 -13.43
CA ASP A 20 5.51 4.17 -13.95
C ASP A 20 4.95 5.60 -13.86
N HIS A 21 3.66 5.76 -14.18
CA HIS A 21 2.98 7.06 -14.05
C HIS A 21 2.84 7.50 -12.58
N LEU A 22 2.66 6.56 -11.65
CA LEU A 22 2.67 6.84 -10.22
C LEU A 22 4.09 7.23 -9.78
N THR A 23 5.13 6.46 -10.12
CA THR A 23 6.52 6.74 -9.73
C THR A 23 7.02 8.08 -10.27
N ALA A 24 6.60 8.49 -11.47
CA ALA A 24 6.95 9.80 -12.04
C ALA A 24 6.40 10.99 -11.23
N ARG A 25 5.35 10.77 -10.43
CA ARG A 25 4.73 11.78 -9.55
C ARG A 25 5.29 11.74 -8.12
N LEU A 26 6.08 10.72 -7.78
CA LEU A 26 6.72 10.62 -6.48
C LEU A 26 7.82 11.70 -6.39
N GLU A 27 7.73 12.55 -5.37
CA GLU A 27 8.82 13.48 -5.08
C GLU A 27 10.09 12.67 -4.78
N PRO A 28 11.25 12.97 -5.40
CA PRO A 28 12.47 12.15 -5.29
C PRO A 28 13.06 12.07 -3.87
N ASN A 29 12.50 12.81 -2.91
CA ASN A 29 12.95 12.80 -1.54
C ASN A 29 12.50 11.51 -0.82
N GLY A 30 13.29 10.45 -1.00
CA GLY A 30 13.04 9.14 -0.37
C GLY A 30 13.00 9.17 1.16
N ILE A 31 13.50 10.22 1.82
CA ILE A 31 13.39 10.39 3.28
C ILE A 31 11.93 10.64 3.67
N LEU A 32 11.23 11.52 2.95
CA LEU A 32 9.81 11.81 3.19
C LEU A 32 8.95 10.56 3.04
N VAL A 33 9.21 9.79 1.98
CA VAL A 33 8.50 8.53 1.71
C VAL A 33 8.74 7.51 2.83
N LYS A 34 9.98 7.35 3.29
CA LYS A 34 10.31 6.44 4.39
C LYS A 34 9.60 6.84 5.70
N ILE A 35 9.64 8.12 6.07
CA ILE A 35 8.97 8.60 7.28
C ILE A 35 7.45 8.40 7.16
N MET A 36 6.89 8.65 5.98
CA MET A 36 5.46 8.46 5.74
C MET A 36 5.05 6.98 5.85
N ILE A 37 5.86 6.06 5.33
CA ILE A 37 5.63 4.60 5.51
C ILE A 37 5.68 4.24 7.00
N LEU A 38 6.60 4.80 7.79
CA LEU A 38 6.65 4.56 9.24
C LEU A 38 5.39 5.08 9.93
N ILE A 39 4.90 6.28 9.58
CA ILE A 39 3.65 6.83 10.10
C ILE A 39 2.46 5.90 9.80
N LEU A 40 2.42 5.31 8.60
CA LEU A 40 1.38 4.37 8.20
C LEU A 40 1.53 3.00 8.90
N ALA A 41 2.75 2.50 9.06
CA ALA A 41 3.02 1.22 9.72
C ALA A 41 2.60 1.22 11.20
N PHE A 42 2.75 2.36 11.88
CA PHE A 42 2.26 2.57 13.24
C PHE A 42 0.83 3.15 13.29
N SER A 43 0.13 3.25 12.16
CA SER A 43 -1.28 3.61 12.15
C SER A 43 -2.09 2.44 12.69
N THR A 44 -2.85 2.68 13.75
CA THR A 44 -3.77 1.69 14.32
C THR A 44 -4.84 1.22 13.32
N ASN A 45 -5.04 1.93 12.21
CA ASN A 45 -5.92 1.51 11.12
C ASN A 45 -5.38 0.32 10.31
N CYS A 46 -4.06 0.06 10.35
CA CYS A 46 -3.45 -1.12 9.75
C CYS A 46 -3.41 -2.33 10.70
N SER A 47 -3.79 -2.16 11.97
CA SER A 47 -3.81 -3.20 13.01
C SER A 47 -5.09 -4.03 13.03
N ILE A 48 -5.93 -3.97 11.99
CA ILE A 48 -7.04 -4.93 11.82
C ILE A 48 -6.47 -6.25 11.27
N VAL A 49 -5.49 -6.81 11.98
CA VAL A 49 -5.16 -8.22 11.93
C VAL A 49 -6.03 -8.83 13.03
N ILE A 50 -7.04 -9.59 12.63
CA ILE A 50 -7.92 -10.34 13.53
C ILE A 50 -6.99 -11.10 14.49
N PRO A 51 -6.98 -10.80 15.81
CA PRO A 51 -6.11 -11.51 16.72
C PRO A 51 -6.52 -12.97 16.70
N HIS A 52 -5.58 -13.85 16.33
CA HIS A 52 -5.80 -15.28 16.43
C HIS A 52 -5.98 -15.59 17.92
N TYR A 53 -7.08 -16.27 18.29
CA TYR A 53 -7.39 -16.61 19.69
C TYR A 53 -6.33 -17.47 20.40
N SER A 54 -5.26 -17.87 19.71
CA SER A 54 -4.09 -18.57 20.24
C SER A 54 -3.00 -17.64 20.79
N ASP A 55 -3.03 -16.36 20.44
CA ASP A 55 -1.95 -15.44 20.79
C ASP A 55 -2.20 -14.83 22.17
N ASN A 56 -1.23 -15.01 23.06
CA ASN A 56 -1.27 -14.54 24.42
C ASN A 56 -1.32 -12.99 24.44
N ILE A 57 -2.54 -12.43 24.53
CA ILE A 57 -2.88 -10.99 24.42
C ILE A 57 -2.04 -10.10 25.36
N MET A 58 -1.46 -10.70 26.40
CA MET A 58 -0.69 -10.01 27.44
C MET A 58 0.69 -9.48 26.99
N SER A 59 1.22 -9.92 25.84
CA SER A 59 2.51 -9.45 25.29
C SER A 59 2.39 -8.35 24.23
N LEU A 60 1.17 -7.99 23.82
CA LEU A 60 0.97 -7.02 22.75
C LEU A 60 1.15 -5.58 23.29
N PRO A 61 1.97 -4.73 22.64
CA PRO A 61 2.06 -3.32 23.02
C PRO A 61 0.66 -2.70 23.01
N SER A 62 0.29 -2.02 24.10
CA SER A 62 -0.97 -1.29 24.15
C SER A 62 -1.08 -0.35 22.95
N ALA A 63 -2.28 -0.19 22.38
CA ALA A 63 -2.51 0.75 21.27
C ALA A 63 -1.95 2.14 21.59
N LEU A 64 -1.98 2.54 22.86
CA LEU A 64 -1.38 3.78 23.36
C LEU A 64 0.13 3.89 23.10
N SER A 65 0.88 2.80 23.25
CA SER A 65 2.32 2.77 22.96
C SER A 65 2.59 2.93 21.46
N ILE A 66 1.77 2.32 20.61
CA ILE A 66 1.85 2.45 19.15
C ILE A 66 1.54 3.90 18.73
N PHE A 67 0.50 4.51 19.30
CA PHE A 67 0.17 5.92 19.05
C PHE A 67 1.30 6.88 19.44
N LYS A 68 1.99 6.62 20.55
CA LYS A 68 3.14 7.45 20.96
C LYS A 68 4.26 7.39 19.92
N ILE A 69 4.58 6.20 19.42
CA ILE A 69 5.59 6.02 18.37
C ILE A 69 5.16 6.74 17.09
N GLN A 70 3.91 6.58 16.67
CA GLN A 70 3.36 7.26 15.50
C GLN A 70 3.45 8.79 15.65
N SER A 71 3.10 9.33 16.82
CA SER A 71 3.14 10.76 17.12
C SER A 71 4.56 11.35 16.98
N ILE A 72 5.60 10.60 17.37
CA ILE A 72 6.99 11.00 17.18
C ILE A 72 7.30 11.13 15.69
N PHE A 73 6.93 10.14 14.87
CA PHE A 73 7.17 10.18 13.43
C PHE A 73 6.38 11.31 12.74
N VAL A 74 5.12 11.53 13.11
CA VAL A 74 4.31 12.66 12.60
C VAL A 74 4.97 14.00 12.94
N THR A 75 5.47 14.14 14.17
CA THR A 75 6.14 15.38 14.61
C THR A 75 7.44 15.60 13.86
N MET A 76 8.28 14.57 13.70
CA MET A 76 9.51 14.66 12.91
C MET A 76 9.23 15.01 11.46
N PHE A 77 8.22 14.38 10.87
CA PHE A 77 7.80 14.62 9.50
C PHE A 77 7.38 16.07 9.27
N TRP A 78 6.54 16.61 10.17
CA TRP A 78 6.08 17.99 10.07
C TRP A 78 7.20 19.01 10.27
N LYS A 79 8.09 18.78 11.24
CA LYS A 79 9.28 19.62 11.45
C LYS A 79 10.19 19.61 10.22
N TYR A 80 10.40 18.44 9.61
CA TYR A 80 11.23 18.32 8.43
C TYR A 80 10.62 19.07 7.23
N LEU A 81 9.32 18.88 6.97
CA LEU A 81 8.62 19.56 5.88
C LEU A 81 8.64 21.09 6.05
N THR A 82 8.32 21.57 7.24
CA THR A 82 8.29 23.01 7.53
C THR A 82 9.68 23.65 7.47
N TYR A 83 10.71 22.95 7.93
CA TYR A 83 12.10 23.38 7.82
C TYR A 83 12.56 23.47 6.36
N GLN A 84 12.25 22.46 5.54
CA GLN A 84 12.77 22.34 4.19
C GLN A 84 12.01 23.20 3.16
N TYR A 85 10.68 23.31 3.29
CA TYR A 85 9.81 23.90 2.26
C TYR A 85 9.02 25.13 2.76
N GLY A 86 9.19 25.52 4.02
CA GLY A 86 8.33 26.52 4.67
C GLY A 86 6.90 26.01 4.87
N PHE A 87 6.06 26.80 5.54
CA PHE A 87 4.70 26.37 5.90
C PHE A 87 3.82 26.03 4.67
N ASN A 88 3.73 26.94 3.70
CA ASN A 88 2.90 26.73 2.51
C ASN A 88 3.41 25.57 1.64
N GLY A 89 4.74 25.45 1.49
CA GLY A 89 5.36 24.36 0.77
C GLY A 89 5.17 23.01 1.47
N ALA A 90 5.26 22.98 2.80
CA ALA A 90 4.99 21.80 3.62
C ALA A 90 3.56 21.28 3.43
N VAL A 91 2.56 22.15 3.48
CA VAL A 91 1.15 21.78 3.25
C VAL A 91 0.95 21.20 1.84
N ARG A 92 1.53 21.85 0.82
CA ARG A 92 1.45 21.37 -0.57
C ARG A 92 2.11 19.99 -0.73
N CYS A 93 3.33 19.83 -0.23
CA CYS A 93 4.07 18.58 -0.27
C CYS A 93 3.30 17.46 0.45
N PHE A 94 2.79 17.74 1.64
CA PHE A 94 1.97 16.78 2.38
C PHE A 94 0.72 16.35 1.61
N ASN A 95 -0.02 17.29 1.03
CA ASN A 95 -1.20 16.97 0.22
C ASN A 95 -0.84 16.11 -1.01
N CYS A 96 0.28 16.40 -1.66
CA CYS A 96 0.78 15.58 -2.77
C CYS A 96 1.11 14.16 -2.31
N LEU A 97 1.79 14.01 -1.18
CA LEU A 97 2.14 12.69 -0.61
C LEU A 97 0.90 11.88 -0.21
N ILE A 98 -0.09 12.52 0.43
CA ILE A 98 -1.36 11.87 0.78
C ILE A 98 -2.10 11.42 -0.48
N LYS A 99 -2.23 12.29 -1.49
CA LYS A 99 -2.88 11.95 -2.76
C LYS A 99 -2.18 10.78 -3.43
N TYR A 100 -0.85 10.78 -3.45
CA TYR A 100 -0.05 9.70 -3.99
C TYR A 100 -0.32 8.35 -3.29
N ILE A 101 -0.36 8.35 -1.95
CA ILE A 101 -0.69 7.14 -1.18
C ILE A 101 -2.10 6.64 -1.50
N LEU A 102 -3.09 7.55 -1.59
CA LEU A 102 -4.46 7.19 -1.96
C LEU A 102 -4.54 6.61 -3.37
N ASP A 103 -3.79 7.17 -4.33
CA ASP A 103 -3.72 6.65 -5.69
C ASP A 103 -3.10 5.23 -5.71
N ILE A 104 -2.08 4.97 -4.90
CA ILE A 104 -1.52 3.61 -4.73
C ILE A 104 -2.55 2.65 -4.13
N LEU A 105 -3.22 3.04 -3.03
CA LEU A 105 -4.20 2.18 -2.36
C LEU A 105 -5.37 1.84 -3.27
N HIS A 106 -5.82 2.82 -4.05
CA HIS A 106 -6.87 2.63 -5.05
C HIS A 106 -6.44 1.62 -6.12
N SER A 107 -5.26 1.81 -6.72
CA SER A 107 -4.68 0.90 -7.71
C SER A 107 -4.50 -0.51 -7.14
N ALA A 108 -4.01 -0.65 -5.91
CA ALA A 108 -3.87 -1.93 -5.24
C ALA A 108 -5.22 -2.64 -5.06
N ASN A 109 -6.27 -1.91 -4.68
CA ASN A 109 -7.61 -2.47 -4.54
C ASN A 109 -8.23 -2.88 -5.88
N GLU A 110 -8.08 -2.07 -6.93
CA GLU A 110 -8.52 -2.41 -8.29
C GLU A 110 -7.82 -3.67 -8.80
N ASN A 111 -6.50 -3.76 -8.62
CA ASN A 111 -5.72 -4.93 -9.02
C ASN A 111 -6.16 -6.19 -8.27
N ARG A 112 -6.42 -6.10 -6.96
CA ARG A 112 -6.96 -7.22 -6.18
C ARG A 112 -8.31 -7.69 -6.71
N ASN A 113 -9.20 -6.76 -7.07
CA ASN A 113 -10.51 -7.10 -7.64
C ASN A 113 -10.37 -7.80 -8.99
N ILE A 114 -9.50 -7.30 -9.87
CA ILE A 114 -9.22 -7.90 -11.18
C ILE A 114 -8.65 -9.32 -11.02
N GLN A 115 -7.69 -9.51 -10.11
CA GLN A 115 -7.12 -10.83 -9.82
C GLN A 115 -8.18 -11.80 -9.29
N HIS A 116 -9.04 -11.34 -8.38
CA HIS A 116 -10.13 -12.16 -7.85
C HIS A 116 -11.13 -12.54 -8.94
N GLU A 117 -11.49 -11.62 -9.83
CA GLU A 117 -12.39 -11.88 -10.95
C GLU A 117 -11.78 -12.92 -11.93
N GLN A 118 -10.49 -12.77 -12.26
CA GLN A 118 -9.78 -13.72 -13.12
C GLN A 118 -9.70 -15.12 -12.49
N MET A 119 -9.41 -15.20 -11.19
CA MET A 119 -9.40 -16.46 -10.45
C MET A 119 -10.78 -17.14 -10.48
N MET A 120 -11.86 -16.38 -10.23
CA MET A 120 -13.22 -16.90 -10.30
C MET A 120 -13.59 -17.40 -11.69
N LYS A 121 -13.26 -16.65 -12.75
CA LYS A 121 -13.48 -17.08 -14.14
C LYS A 121 -12.76 -18.40 -14.45
N LYS A 122 -11.51 -18.53 -14.00
CA LYS A 122 -10.73 -19.76 -14.18
C LYS A 122 -11.35 -20.95 -13.45
N LEU A 123 -11.77 -20.78 -12.19
CA LEU A 123 -12.44 -21.82 -11.41
C LEU A 123 -13.76 -22.27 -12.05
N VAL A 124 -14.56 -21.32 -12.56
CA VAL A 124 -15.81 -21.65 -13.26
C VAL A 124 -15.52 -22.45 -14.53
N GLU A 125 -14.49 -22.08 -15.29
CA GLU A 125 -14.13 -22.78 -16.52
C GLU A 125 -13.60 -24.19 -16.25
N GLU A 126 -12.75 -24.36 -15.23
CA GLU A 126 -12.28 -25.67 -14.78
C GLU A 126 -13.45 -26.56 -14.33
N THR A 127 -14.39 -26.00 -13.55
CA THR A 127 -15.58 -26.74 -13.09
C THR A 127 -16.47 -27.16 -14.27
N LYS A 128 -16.67 -26.28 -15.27
CA LYS A 128 -17.42 -26.62 -16.49
C LYS A 128 -16.75 -27.74 -17.29
N ASN A 129 -15.42 -27.73 -17.37
CA ASN A 129 -14.68 -28.76 -18.10
C ASN A 129 -14.71 -30.11 -17.39
N LEU A 130 -14.67 -30.14 -16.05
CA LEU A 130 -14.86 -31.37 -15.27
C LEU A 130 -16.26 -31.95 -15.48
N LEU A 131 -17.31 -31.12 -15.38
CA LEU A 131 -18.70 -31.56 -15.58
C LEU A 131 -19.01 -32.04 -17.01
N LYS A 132 -18.25 -31.58 -18.02
CA LYS A 132 -18.35 -32.06 -19.40
C LYS A 132 -17.65 -33.38 -19.64
N ASN A 133 -16.66 -33.75 -18.83
CA ASN A 133 -15.90 -34.99 -18.97
C ASN A 133 -16.53 -36.16 -18.19
N GLU A 134 -17.54 -35.91 -17.36
CA GLU A 134 -18.28 -36.93 -16.58
C GLU A 134 -19.58 -37.41 -17.26
N ASN A 135 -19.94 -36.89 -18.45
CA ASN A 135 -21.02 -37.38 -19.31
C ASN A 135 -20.48 -37.92 -20.63
#